data_AF-A0A972AWY4-F1
#
_entry.id   AF-A0A972AWY4-F1
#
_cell.length_a   1.000
_cell.length_b   1.000
_cell.length_c   1.000
_cell.angle_alpha   90.00
_cell.angle_beta   90.00
_cell.angle_gamma   90.00
#
_symmetry.space_group_name_H-M   'P 1'
#
loop_
_entity.id
_entity.type
_entity.pdbx_description
1 polymer ?
#
loop_
_entity_poly.entity_id
_entity_poly.type
_entity_poly.pdbx_seq_one_letter_code
_entity_poly.pdbx_strand_id
1 'polypeptide(L)'
;MNKNTLNSVGKAILFIIIYIASKIGASTIGNALVPLLNIASDAHYVQISLFTELLPVAVILLFSKYVLKIKFEDLWLKRTGGRKYILGYIVGTILFCSYMAVALTTKNLAFKGRGELSIINTLLFLPAFAIQSFEEELLSRGLLQRVIKDKFGIVPSIILPSAIFRDYIY
;
A
#
# COMPACT_ATOMS: atom_id res chain seq x y z
N MET A 1 -22.54 11.41 24.89
CA MET A 1 -21.86 10.96 23.66
C MET A 1 -22.89 10.27 22.77
N ASN A 2 -23.12 10.75 21.55
CA ASN A 2 -24.22 10.30 20.69
C ASN A 2 -23.99 8.85 20.19
N LYS A 3 -25.01 7.98 20.25
CA LYS A 3 -24.94 6.53 19.94
C LYS A 3 -24.30 6.22 18.57
N ASN A 4 -24.50 7.09 17.58
CA ASN A 4 -23.92 6.96 16.25
C ASN A 4 -22.40 7.13 16.22
N THR A 5 -21.85 8.02 17.06
CA THR A 5 -20.40 8.26 17.15
C THR A 5 -19.66 7.06 17.75
N LEU A 6 -20.26 6.40 18.74
CA LEU A 6 -19.69 5.21 19.38
C LEU A 6 -19.63 4.02 18.40
N ASN A 7 -20.67 3.85 17.57
CA ASN A 7 -20.73 2.81 16.55
C ASN A 7 -19.68 3.03 15.45
N SER A 8 -19.49 4.26 14.98
CA SER A 8 -18.47 4.58 13.96
C SER A 8 -17.04 4.40 14.49
N VAL A 9 -16.77 4.80 15.73
CA VAL A 9 -15.45 4.59 16.36
C VAL A 9 -15.19 3.11 16.59
N GLY A 10 -16.18 2.34 17.05
CA GLY A 10 -16.06 0.89 17.22
C GLY A 10 -15.71 0.17 15.92
N LYS A 11 -16.34 0.56 14.80
CA LYS A 11 -16.01 0.02 13.47
C LYS A 11 -14.60 0.37 13.02
N ALA A 12 -14.13 1.58 13.29
CA ALA A 12 -12.76 2.00 12.94
C ALA A 12 -11.70 1.22 13.73
N ILE A 13 -11.93 1.01 15.04
CA ILE A 13 -11.03 0.21 15.87
C ILE A 13 -11.03 -1.25 15.41
N LEU A 14 -12.21 -1.82 15.15
CA LEU A 14 -12.34 -3.18 14.63
C LEU A 14 -11.60 -3.35 13.30
N PHE A 15 -11.69 -2.37 12.41
CA PHE A 15 -10.96 -2.37 11.15
C PHE A 15 -9.44 -2.42 11.37
N ILE A 16 -8.90 -1.56 12.23
CA ILE A 16 -7.46 -1.50 12.51
C ILE A 16 -6.97 -2.85 13.05
N ILE A 17 -7.71 -3.45 13.99
CA ILE A 17 -7.36 -4.77 14.56
C ILE A 17 -7.33 -5.85 13.48
N ILE A 18 -8.38 -5.93 12.65
CA ILE A 18 -8.48 -6.92 11.58
C ILE A 18 -7.38 -6.71 10.52
N TYR A 19 -7.09 -5.45 10.18
CA TYR A 19 -6.04 -5.10 9.23
C TYR A 19 -4.66 -5.52 9.75
N ILE A 20 -4.31 -5.18 10.99
CA ILE A 20 -3.04 -5.57 11.61
C ILE A 20 -2.92 -7.10 11.67
N ALA A 21 -3.99 -7.79 12.08
CA ALA A 21 -4.02 -9.26 12.08
C ALA A 21 -3.79 -9.84 10.67
N SER A 22 -4.35 -9.21 9.63
CA SER A 22 -4.14 -9.63 8.25
C SER A 22 -2.71 -9.41 7.76
N LYS A 23 -2.05 -8.30 8.15
CA LYS A 23 -0.63 -8.04 7.83
C LYS A 23 0.29 -9.03 8.52
N ILE A 24 0.05 -9.33 9.80
CA ILE A 24 0.80 -10.36 10.54
C ILE A 24 0.60 -11.74 9.89
N GLY A 25 -0.64 -12.08 9.51
CA GLY A 25 -0.95 -13.32 8.80
C GLY A 25 -0.25 -13.41 7.45
N ALA A 26 -0.28 -12.35 6.64
CA ALA A 26 0.40 -12.28 5.35
C ALA A 26 1.93 -12.44 5.49
N SER A 27 2.54 -11.79 6.48
CA SER A 27 3.96 -11.94 6.79
C SER A 27 4.31 -13.36 7.23
N THR A 28 3.49 -13.97 8.11
CA THR A 28 3.70 -15.35 8.58
C THR A 28 3.62 -16.35 7.44
N ILE A 29 2.64 -16.18 6.54
CA ILE A 29 2.50 -17.02 5.33
C ILE A 29 3.72 -16.83 4.42
N GLY A 30 4.15 -15.59 4.17
CA GLY A 30 5.34 -15.32 3.37
C GLY A 30 6.58 -16.03 3.91
N ASN A 31 6.81 -15.94 5.22
CA ASN A 31 7.91 -16.59 5.91
C ASN A 31 7.83 -18.13 5.89
N ALA A 32 6.62 -18.70 5.89
CA ALA A 32 6.43 -20.15 5.80
C ALA A 32 6.62 -20.69 4.36
N LEU A 33 6.31 -19.88 3.33
CA LEU A 33 6.44 -20.26 1.93
C LEU A 33 7.90 -20.31 1.47
N VAL A 34 8.76 -19.44 1.99
CA VAL A 34 10.18 -19.36 1.63
C VAL A 34 10.95 -20.68 1.84
N PRO A 35 10.91 -21.32 3.02
CA PRO A 35 11.56 -22.62 3.21
C PRO A 35 10.86 -23.74 2.44
N LEU A 36 9.53 -23.68 2.28
CA LEU A 36 8.75 -24.69 1.54
C LEU A 36 9.12 -24.72 0.05
N LEU A 37 9.38 -23.56 -0.53
CA LEU A 37 9.74 -23.39 -1.95
C LEU A 37 11.26 -23.43 -2.19
N ASN A 38 12.05 -23.71 -1.15
CA ASN A 38 13.51 -23.76 -1.19
C ASN A 38 14.15 -22.53 -1.86
N ILE A 39 13.71 -21.35 -1.46
CA ILE A 39 14.14 -20.09 -2.06
C ILE A 39 15.45 -19.63 -1.43
N ALA A 40 16.50 -19.62 -2.23
CA ALA A 40 17.85 -19.22 -1.81
C ALA A 40 18.17 -17.73 -2.07
N SER A 41 17.31 -17.00 -2.80
CA SER A 41 17.58 -15.62 -3.22
C SER A 41 16.75 -14.60 -2.43
N ASP A 42 17.40 -13.57 -1.90
CA ASP A 42 16.74 -12.44 -1.22
C ASP A 42 15.71 -11.74 -2.12
N ALA A 43 15.95 -11.68 -3.43
CA ALA A 43 15.01 -11.07 -4.37
C ALA A 43 13.67 -11.81 -4.43
N HIS A 44 13.70 -13.14 -4.38
CA HIS A 44 12.51 -13.97 -4.38
C HIS A 44 11.77 -13.91 -3.04
N TYR A 45 12.50 -13.77 -1.93
CA TYR A 45 11.90 -13.51 -0.62
C TYR A 45 11.06 -12.22 -0.64
N VAL A 46 11.63 -11.12 -1.13
CA VAL A 46 10.91 -9.83 -1.22
C VAL A 46 9.69 -9.96 -2.13
N GLN A 47 9.81 -10.63 -3.28
CA GLN A 47 8.66 -10.84 -4.17
C GLN A 47 7.51 -11.58 -3.48
N ILE A 48 7.81 -12.67 -2.77
CA ILE A 48 6.77 -13.41 -2.04
C ILE A 48 6.11 -12.53 -0.99
N SER A 49 6.90 -11.79 -0.21
CA SER A 49 6.36 -10.86 0.78
C SER A 49 5.44 -9.81 0.16
N LEU A 50 5.74 -9.32 -1.05
CA LEU A 50 4.89 -8.36 -1.76
C LEU A 50 3.61 -9.03 -2.30
N PHE A 51 3.68 -10.27 -2.75
CA PHE A 51 2.49 -11.00 -3.23
C PHE A 51 1.55 -11.41 -2.10
N THR A 52 2.05 -11.64 -0.88
CA THR A 52 1.19 -11.92 0.28
C THR A 52 0.36 -10.71 0.70
N GLU A 53 0.68 -9.49 0.23
CA GLU A 53 -0.15 -8.29 0.43
C GLU A 53 -1.53 -8.38 -0.25
N LEU A 54 -1.77 -9.37 -1.11
CA LEU A 54 -3.12 -9.68 -1.60
C LEU A 54 -4.10 -10.02 -0.46
N LEU A 55 -3.62 -10.58 0.64
CA LEU A 55 -4.43 -10.89 1.83
C LEU A 55 -5.01 -9.63 2.49
N PRO A 56 -4.19 -8.65 2.93
CA PRO A 56 -4.70 -7.41 3.48
C PRO A 56 -5.58 -6.64 2.48
N VAL A 57 -5.25 -6.65 1.18
CA VAL A 57 -6.13 -6.09 0.14
C VAL A 57 -7.52 -6.73 0.18
N ALA A 58 -7.59 -8.07 0.17
CA ALA A 58 -8.86 -8.79 0.24
C ALA A 58 -9.63 -8.46 1.53
N VAL A 59 -8.93 -8.37 2.66
CA VAL A 59 -9.52 -8.00 3.95
C VAL A 59 -10.11 -6.58 3.92
N ILE A 60 -9.39 -5.60 3.38
CA ILE A 60 -9.89 -4.21 3.27
C ILE A 60 -11.14 -4.17 2.39
N LEU A 61 -11.14 -4.89 1.26
CA LEU A 61 -12.27 -4.96 0.34
C LEU A 61 -13.50 -5.62 0.99
N LEU A 62 -13.31 -6.76 1.66
CA LEU A 62 -14.38 -7.46 2.37
C LEU A 62 -14.92 -6.62 3.52
N PHE A 63 -14.05 -6.00 4.33
CA PHE A 63 -14.46 -5.14 5.42
C PHE A 63 -15.28 -3.94 4.92
N SER A 64 -14.82 -3.32 3.84
CA SER A 64 -15.52 -2.18 3.22
C SER A 64 -16.91 -2.58 2.74
N LYS A 65 -17.04 -3.75 2.12
CA LYS A 65 -18.32 -4.26 1.61
C LYS A 65 -19.28 -4.68 2.74
N TYR A 66 -18.81 -5.47 3.71
CA TYR A 66 -19.67 -6.12 4.68
C TYR A 66 -19.90 -5.30 5.97
N VAL A 67 -18.88 -4.57 6.45
CA VAL A 67 -18.95 -3.83 7.72
C VAL A 67 -19.31 -2.36 7.52
N LEU A 68 -18.63 -1.73 6.54
CA LEU A 68 -18.89 -0.33 6.21
C LEU A 68 -20.04 -0.16 5.20
N LYS A 69 -20.46 -1.24 4.52
CA LYS A 69 -21.52 -1.22 3.49
C LYS A 69 -21.25 -0.21 2.38
N ILE A 70 -19.97 -0.01 2.07
CA ILE A 70 -19.51 0.90 1.03
C ILE A 70 -19.53 0.15 -0.31
N LYS A 71 -20.01 0.80 -1.37
CA LYS A 71 -19.91 0.28 -2.73
C LYS A 71 -18.46 0.34 -3.21
N PHE A 72 -18.00 -0.67 -3.92
CA PHE A 72 -16.64 -0.70 -4.49
C PHE A 72 -16.31 0.52 -5.37
N GLU A 73 -17.32 1.05 -6.07
CA GLU A 73 -17.22 2.28 -6.88
C GLU A 73 -16.83 3.52 -6.05
N ASP A 74 -17.20 3.54 -4.78
CA ASP A 74 -16.88 4.63 -3.85
C ASP A 74 -15.48 4.48 -3.22
N LEU A 75 -14.81 3.34 -3.39
CA LEU A 75 -13.45 3.05 -2.93
C LEU A 75 -12.39 3.33 -4.03
N TRP A 76 -12.66 4.27 -4.94
CA TRP A 76 -11.86 4.63 -6.13
C TRP A 76 -11.95 3.81 -7.40
N LEU A 77 -12.97 2.98 -7.57
CA LEU A 77 -13.27 2.48 -8.91
C LEU A 77 -14.06 3.49 -9.76
N LYS A 78 -13.88 4.80 -9.51
CA LYS A 78 -14.30 5.83 -10.47
C LYS A 78 -13.31 5.82 -11.62
N ARG A 79 -13.80 5.43 -12.79
CA ARG A 79 -13.08 5.38 -14.07
C ARG A 79 -12.55 6.78 -14.42
N THR A 80 -11.40 7.17 -13.89
CA THR A 80 -10.72 8.39 -14.33
C THR A 80 -10.03 8.11 -15.66
N GLY A 81 -10.09 9.07 -16.59
CA GLY A 81 -9.56 8.88 -17.94
C GLY A 81 -8.05 8.58 -17.91
N GLY A 82 -7.62 7.60 -18.72
CA GLY A 82 -6.24 7.09 -18.77
C GLY A 82 -5.14 8.16 -18.91
N ARG A 83 -5.47 9.34 -19.46
CA ARG A 83 -4.55 10.48 -19.55
C ARG A 83 -4.01 10.94 -18.18
N LYS A 84 -4.80 10.90 -17.11
CA LYS A 84 -4.34 11.31 -15.77
C LYS A 84 -3.31 10.32 -15.20
N TYR A 85 -3.47 9.03 -15.50
CA TYR A 85 -2.49 8.01 -15.12
C TYR A 85 -1.17 8.19 -15.86
N ILE A 86 -1.22 8.45 -17.16
CA ILE A 86 -0.01 8.72 -17.97
C ILE A 86 0.74 9.95 -17.43
N LEU A 87 0.01 11.03 -17.14
CA LEU A 87 0.61 12.24 -16.56
C LEU A 87 1.26 11.94 -15.20
N GLY A 88 0.56 11.20 -14.32
CA GLY A 88 1.11 10.77 -13.04
C GLY A 88 2.38 9.93 -13.18
N TYR A 89 2.41 9.00 -14.15
CA TYR A 89 3.59 8.19 -14.46
C TYR A 89 4.78 9.06 -14.92
N ILE A 90 4.56 10.00 -15.84
CA ILE A 90 5.60 10.91 -16.33
C ILE A 90 6.16 11.76 -15.18
N VAL A 91 5.28 12.39 -14.40
CA VAL A 91 5.67 13.24 -13.26
C VAL A 91 6.44 12.43 -12.22
N GLY A 92 5.96 11.23 -11.86
CA GLY A 92 6.64 10.33 -10.93
C GLY A 92 8.02 9.91 -11.43
N THR A 93 8.14 9.61 -12.72
CA THR A 93 9.43 9.25 -13.35
C THR A 93 10.42 10.41 -13.28
N ILE A 94 9.98 11.64 -13.59
CA ILE A 94 10.84 12.84 -13.51
C ILE A 94 11.32 13.06 -12.07
N LEU A 95 10.43 12.96 -11.08
CA LEU A 95 10.76 13.08 -9.66
C LEU A 95 11.79 12.03 -9.22
N PHE A 96 11.57 10.77 -9.59
CA PHE A 96 12.49 9.67 -9.27
C PHE A 96 13.87 9.89 -9.90
N CYS A 97 13.93 10.23 -11.19
CA CYS A 97 15.18 10.51 -11.89
C CYS A 97 15.92 11.70 -11.28
N SER A 98 15.19 12.76 -10.90
CA SER A 98 15.77 13.93 -10.25
C SER A 98 16.39 13.58 -8.89
N TYR A 99 15.67 12.80 -8.07
CA TYR A 99 16.19 12.31 -6.79
C TYR A 99 17.44 11.43 -6.98
N MET A 100 17.42 10.48 -7.93
CA MET A 100 18.59 9.65 -8.24
C MET A 100 19.79 10.49 -8.66
N ALA A 101 19.61 11.51 -9.50
CA ALA A 101 20.68 12.41 -9.90
C ALA A 101 21.29 13.15 -8.69
N VAL A 102 20.44 13.67 -7.79
CA VAL A 102 20.91 14.34 -6.55
C VAL A 102 21.62 13.35 -5.62
N ALA A 103 21.08 12.15 -5.42
CA ALA A 103 21.66 11.16 -4.52
C ALA A 103 23.02 10.62 -5.02
N LEU A 104 23.19 10.47 -6.33
CA LEU A 104 24.46 10.11 -6.95
C LEU A 104 25.49 11.23 -6.86
N THR A 105 25.08 12.49 -7.14
CA THR A 105 26.00 13.65 -7.09
C THR A 105 26.44 13.99 -5.67
N THR A 106 25.58 13.78 -4.68
CA THR A 106 25.90 13.95 -3.25
C THR A 106 26.68 12.79 -2.64
N LYS A 107 27.01 11.75 -3.43
CA LYS A 107 27.68 10.51 -2.99
C LYS A 107 26.95 9.73 -1.89
N ASN A 108 25.66 10.02 -1.68
CA ASN A 108 24.80 9.25 -0.78
C ASN A 108 24.45 7.87 -1.38
N LEU A 109 24.50 7.73 -2.71
CA LEU A 109 24.38 6.47 -3.41
C LEU A 109 25.61 6.23 -4.29
N ALA A 110 26.16 5.02 -4.23
CA ALA A 110 27.19 4.56 -5.14
C ALA A 110 26.56 3.72 -6.24
N PHE A 111 26.74 4.12 -7.51
CA PHE A 111 26.33 3.30 -8.64
C PHE A 111 27.24 2.07 -8.73
N LYS A 112 26.74 0.90 -8.30
CA LYS A 112 27.46 -0.37 -8.34
C LYS A 112 27.26 -1.16 -9.65
N GLY A 113 26.72 -0.54 -10.70
CA GLY A 113 26.43 -1.19 -11.97
C GLY A 113 25.04 -1.83 -12.05
N ARG A 114 24.84 -2.68 -13.06
CA ARG A 114 23.61 -3.46 -13.23
C ARG A 114 23.61 -4.59 -12.21
N GLY A 115 22.71 -4.56 -11.23
CA GLY A 115 22.56 -5.66 -10.29
C GLY A 115 22.23 -6.98 -11.00
N GLU A 116 22.49 -8.13 -10.36
CA GLU A 116 22.23 -9.48 -10.87
C GLU A 116 20.73 -9.84 -10.96
N LEU A 117 19.87 -8.84 -11.08
CA LEU A 117 18.43 -9.01 -11.20
C LEU A 117 18.10 -9.52 -12.59
N SER A 118 17.72 -10.80 -12.66
CA SER A 118 17.17 -11.42 -13.86
C SER A 118 16.01 -10.58 -14.41
N ILE A 119 15.89 -10.54 -15.74
CA ILE A 119 14.78 -9.86 -16.44
C ILE A 119 13.42 -10.40 -15.93
N ILE A 120 13.33 -11.71 -15.69
CA ILE A 120 12.13 -12.35 -15.16
C ILE A 120 11.79 -11.80 -13.77
N ASN A 121 12.80 -11.71 -12.89
CA ASN A 121 12.59 -11.15 -11.55
C ASN A 121 12.16 -9.68 -11.61
N THR A 122 12.74 -8.91 -12.53
CA THR A 122 12.36 -7.49 -12.76
C THR A 122 10.90 -7.39 -13.20
N LEU A 123 10.46 -8.26 -14.11
CA LEU A 123 9.07 -8.29 -14.57
C LEU A 123 8.08 -8.72 -13.48
N LEU A 124 8.50 -9.60 -12.55
CA LEU A 124 7.68 -10.01 -11.40
C LEU A 124 7.57 -8.94 -10.31
N PHE A 125 8.60 -8.09 -10.16
CA PHE A 125 8.53 -6.97 -9.22
C PHE A 125 7.49 -5.92 -9.59
N LEU A 126 7.23 -5.70 -10.89
CA LEU A 126 6.23 -4.73 -11.34
C LEU A 126 4.81 -5.00 -10.77
N PRO A 127 4.19 -6.18 -10.97
CA PRO A 127 2.90 -6.47 -10.39
C PRO A 127 2.95 -6.55 -8.86
N ALA A 128 4.07 -7.01 -8.28
CA ALA A 128 4.22 -7.12 -6.83
C ALA A 128 4.19 -5.73 -6.14
N PHE A 129 4.97 -4.78 -6.64
CA PHE A 129 4.91 -3.39 -6.17
C PHE A 129 3.60 -2.69 -6.52
N ALA A 130 2.95 -3.06 -7.62
CA ALA A 130 1.63 -2.54 -7.94
C ALA A 130 0.57 -3.00 -6.92
N ILE A 131 0.63 -4.26 -6.46
CA ILE A 131 -0.25 -4.78 -5.41
C ILE A 131 -0.01 -4.02 -4.09
N GLN A 132 1.24 -3.88 -3.66
CA GLN A 132 1.57 -3.13 -2.45
C GLN A 132 1.10 -1.66 -2.56
N SER A 133 1.39 -0.99 -3.67
CA SER A 133 0.96 0.39 -3.90
C SER A 133 -0.55 0.53 -3.88
N PHE A 134 -1.26 -0.47 -4.42
CA PHE A 134 -2.72 -0.51 -4.40
C PHE A 134 -3.27 -0.73 -2.99
N GLU A 135 -2.65 -1.61 -2.20
CA GLU A 135 -2.97 -1.85 -0.79
C GLU A 135 -2.87 -0.56 0.02
N GLU A 136 -1.75 0.14 -0.08
CA GLU A 136 -1.50 1.40 0.63
C GLU A 136 -2.49 2.49 0.23
N GLU A 137 -2.80 2.64 -1.06
CA GLU A 137 -3.77 3.64 -1.54
C GLU A 137 -5.20 3.31 -1.08
N LEU A 138 -5.59 2.03 -1.13
CA LEU A 138 -6.89 1.55 -0.67
C LEU A 138 -7.07 1.77 0.84
N LEU A 139 -6.03 1.55 1.62
CA LEU A 139 -6.03 1.76 3.06
C LEU A 139 -6.02 3.26 3.42
N SER A 140 -4.99 3.97 2.96
CA SER A 140 -4.70 5.35 3.37
C SER A 140 -5.79 6.29 2.88
N ARG A 141 -6.05 6.26 1.58
CA ARG A 141 -7.01 7.15 1.00
C ARG A 141 -8.42 6.52 1.09
N GLY A 142 -8.54 5.20 0.87
CA GLY A 142 -9.84 4.63 0.48
C GLY A 142 -10.76 4.54 1.69
N LEU A 143 -10.14 4.16 2.80
CA LEU A 143 -10.82 3.94 4.05
C LEU A 143 -10.43 4.99 5.10
N LEU A 144 -9.12 5.20 5.36
CA LEU A 144 -8.68 6.08 6.44
C LEU A 144 -9.02 7.55 6.17
N GLN A 145 -8.66 8.10 5.00
CA GLN A 145 -9.02 9.47 4.63
C GLN A 145 -10.54 9.66 4.62
N ARG A 146 -11.32 8.68 4.15
CA ARG A 146 -12.79 8.78 4.18
C ARG A 146 -13.33 8.87 5.61
N VAL A 147 -12.93 7.95 6.48
CA VAL A 147 -13.38 7.92 7.88
C VAL A 147 -13.02 9.22 8.60
N ILE A 148 -11.82 9.76 8.35
CA ILE A 148 -11.39 11.02 8.95
C ILE A 148 -12.16 12.20 8.33
N LYS A 149 -12.39 12.20 7.01
CA LYS A 149 -13.12 13.26 6.33
C LYS A 149 -14.54 13.39 6.85
N ASP A 150 -15.23 12.26 7.02
CA ASP A 150 -16.62 12.21 7.48
C ASP A 150 -16.76 12.73 8.92
N LYS A 151 -15.70 12.69 9.73
CA LYS A 151 -15.75 13.06 11.16
C LYS A 151 -15.05 14.38 11.50
N PHE A 152 -13.95 14.71 10.82
CA PHE A 152 -13.07 15.84 11.14
C PHE A 152 -12.90 16.82 9.97
N GLY A 153 -13.49 16.53 8.81
CA GLY A 153 -13.41 17.38 7.62
C GLY A 153 -12.17 17.12 6.75
N ILE A 154 -12.05 17.89 5.67
CA ILE A 154 -11.10 17.62 4.58
C ILE A 154 -9.64 17.83 5.03
N VAL A 155 -9.34 18.91 5.75
CA VAL A 155 -7.95 19.26 6.12
C VAL A 155 -7.31 18.17 7.01
N PRO A 156 -7.92 17.71 8.12
CA PRO A 156 -7.34 16.62 8.92
C PRO A 156 -7.24 15.31 8.16
N SER A 157 -8.17 15.05 7.22
CA SER A 157 -8.16 13.82 6.41
C SER A 157 -7.01 13.72 5.42
N ILE A 158 -6.35 14.82 5.10
CA ILE A 158 -5.14 14.82 4.27
C ILE A 158 -3.90 14.61 5.15
N ILE A 159 -3.83 15.31 6.29
CA ILE A 159 -2.63 15.36 7.14
C ILE A 159 -2.46 14.08 7.97
N LEU A 160 -3.54 13.59 8.60
CA LEU A 160 -3.46 12.48 9.55
C LEU A 160 -3.04 11.15 8.91
N PRO A 161 -3.58 10.72 7.74
CA PRO A 161 -3.07 9.55 7.06
C PRO A 161 -1.58 9.68 6.74
N SER A 162 -1.14 10.83 6.23
CA SER A 162 0.28 11.05 5.90
C SER A 162 1.20 11.01 7.13
N ALA A 163 0.73 11.42 8.30
CA ALA A 163 1.49 11.33 9.55
C ALA A 163 1.57 9.87 10.06
N ILE A 164 0.45 9.14 10.03
CA ILE A 164 0.38 7.74 10.51
C ILE A 164 1.23 6.81 9.63
N PHE A 165 1.22 7.00 8.31
CA PHE A 165 1.98 6.18 7.38
C PHE A 165 3.48 6.49 7.38
N ARG A 166 3.89 7.68 7.83
CA ARG A 166 5.31 8.06 7.90
C ARG A 166 6.12 7.09 8.79
N ASP A 167 5.54 6.64 9.90
CA ASP A 167 6.24 5.82 10.90
C ASP A 167 6.20 4.31 10.56
N TYR A 168 5.46 3.89 9.53
CA TYR A 168 5.43 2.51 9.04
C TYR A 168 6.43 2.23 7.90
N ILE A 169 7.07 3.27 7.35
CA ILE A 169 7.95 3.21 6.16
C ILE A 169 9.45 3.23 6.53
N TYR A 170 9.81 3.24 7.82
CA TYR A 170 11.20 3.18 8.30
C TYR A 170 11.48 1.92 9.11
#